data_AF-A0A6P0VJI4-F1
#
_entry.id   AF-A0A6P0VJI4-F1
#
_cell.length_a   1.000
_cell.length_b   1.000
_cell.length_c   1.000
_cell.angle_alpha   90.00
_cell.angle_beta   90.00
_cell.angle_gamma   90.00
#
_symmetry.space_group_name_H-M   'P 1'
#
loop_
_entity.id
_entity.type
_entity.pdbx_description
1 polymer ?
#
loop_
_entity_poly.entity_id
_entity_poly.type
_entity_poly.pdbx_seq_one_letter_code
_entity_poly.pdbx_strand_id
1 'polypeptide(L)'
;MTQALVIPLRLKVMCVGQYDYPDLSESTARFTSLPYLHQDGNDTPAAYLSDGQIYEPFEDSNLENTGIHIHWELPKSLTHGQLFYSFNDIVWQTLSNEGFPATVKGYLQGVLTSNQNLTEQALRQAVQTALQTHQISQVDILLYQNWLLRASAQVDFPKVPNRWLLMRINQSNRNLVRAWVINSDSLYTDQNATGFRSPTIPSPCAPETDGGNYYPHYRYLGHATPYSTWAESSQPSGNNCARVGQWDKLTAIGYGDPTFAAYYPNCGNVFGYYDQMLEEDDYTQVAPGTYTYAVVGWYSEPSDDPLHPGVTAQDVLNSYKWVLSGGGDVSQLSQTLYYGLMQNISWDINKTYGNNTETLTHNDVKVVVGNTPAEALAVYTANTYAQGQQSDISGLTPFEEIAALQIGILDHVQQSPDKASLVKQALHQSAFSSLDGGHIWQVVAKDNTSGGLPASLSSQVATLLNQLNQQQQNYDKLKDQLDTSREQHFADWCLFLSWMHSGDQNDAYTLWDIMDYIQGTLFPGDEQTIGSTWSQLLNTITQLLTALDTNKYELKLIAAPRYWQPTEPSVLLSS
;
A
#
# COMPACT_ATOMS: atom_id res chain seq x y z
N MET A 1 19.93 4.21 33.67
CA MET A 1 18.56 3.67 33.63
C MET A 1 18.14 3.79 32.18
N THR A 2 17.82 2.69 31.52
CA THR A 2 17.30 2.70 30.15
C THR A 2 15.98 3.45 30.09
N GLN A 3 15.83 4.34 29.14
CA GLN A 3 14.60 5.11 28.92
C GLN A 3 13.90 4.61 27.66
N ALA A 4 12.56 4.59 27.72
CA ALA A 4 11.73 4.30 26.56
C ALA A 4 11.37 5.58 25.82
N LEU A 5 11.43 5.54 24.50
CA LEU A 5 10.82 6.55 23.64
C LEU A 5 9.32 6.27 23.56
N VAL A 6 8.49 7.17 24.10
CA VAL A 6 7.03 7.04 24.02
C VAL A 6 6.53 7.69 22.73
N ILE A 7 5.92 6.88 21.86
CA ILE A 7 5.34 7.28 20.59
C ILE A 7 3.82 7.36 20.76
N PRO A 8 3.20 8.52 20.54
CA PRO A 8 1.76 8.68 20.72
C PRO A 8 0.97 7.92 19.66
N LEU A 9 -0.13 7.29 20.08
CA LEU A 9 -1.12 6.65 19.24
C LEU A 9 -2.42 7.45 19.27
N ARG A 10 -3.13 7.44 18.15
CA ARG A 10 -4.51 7.91 18.10
C ARG A 10 -5.46 6.74 18.29
N LEU A 11 -6.30 6.82 19.31
CA LEU A 11 -7.37 5.84 19.56
C LEU A 11 -8.68 6.31 18.91
N LYS A 12 -9.42 5.37 18.36
CA LYS A 12 -10.80 5.50 17.89
C LYS A 12 -11.65 4.56 18.71
N VAL A 13 -12.79 5.04 19.19
CA VAL A 13 -13.71 4.25 20.01
C VAL A 13 -15.12 4.42 19.50
N MET A 14 -15.82 3.30 19.37
CA MET A 14 -17.22 3.23 18.99
C MET A 14 -17.97 2.42 20.04
N CYS A 15 -19.04 2.99 20.58
CA CYS A 15 -19.94 2.30 21.51
C CYS A 15 -21.14 1.79 20.72
N VAL A 16 -21.57 0.58 21.04
CA VAL A 16 -22.74 -0.10 20.44
C VAL A 16 -23.57 -0.62 21.61
N GLY A 17 -24.74 -0.04 21.85
CA GLY A 17 -25.73 -0.49 22.82
C GLY A 17 -26.58 -1.63 22.25
N GLN A 18 -27.40 -2.26 23.10
CA GLN A 18 -28.23 -3.41 22.69
C GLN A 18 -29.36 -3.07 21.72
N TYR A 19 -29.70 -1.79 21.62
CA TYR A 19 -30.67 -1.26 20.67
C TYR A 19 -29.97 -0.66 19.45
N ASP A 20 -28.64 -0.79 19.38
CA ASP A 20 -27.91 -0.38 18.20
C ASP A 20 -27.93 -1.45 17.10
N TYR A 21 -28.11 -1.02 15.84
CA TYR A 21 -28.01 -1.86 14.65
C TYR A 21 -26.94 -1.27 13.73
N PRO A 22 -25.66 -1.32 14.12
CA PRO A 22 -24.62 -0.71 13.31
C PRO A 22 -24.41 -1.59 12.07
N ASP A 23 -24.72 -1.04 10.90
CA ASP A 23 -24.38 -1.65 9.62
C ASP A 23 -22.87 -1.47 9.40
N LEU A 24 -22.08 -2.39 9.96
CA LEU A 24 -20.63 -2.37 9.91
C LEU A 24 -20.20 -3.36 8.84
N SER A 25 -19.51 -2.85 7.82
CA SER A 25 -18.88 -3.67 6.78
C SER A 25 -17.85 -4.64 7.38
N GLU A 26 -17.78 -5.85 6.84
CA GLU A 26 -16.79 -6.87 7.25
C GLU A 26 -15.36 -6.50 6.85
N SER A 27 -14.41 -7.37 7.24
CA SER A 27 -13.07 -7.39 6.66
C SER A 27 -13.16 -7.36 5.13
N THR A 28 -12.23 -6.68 4.45
CA THR A 28 -12.20 -6.65 2.97
C THR A 28 -11.96 -8.04 2.39
N ALA A 29 -11.15 -8.85 3.07
CA ALA A 29 -10.82 -10.20 2.64
C ALA A 29 -11.48 -11.29 3.51
N ARG A 30 -11.86 -12.39 2.85
CA ARG A 30 -12.48 -13.59 3.40
C ARG A 30 -11.70 -14.84 2.99
N PHE A 31 -10.56 -15.10 3.63
CA PHE A 31 -9.77 -16.29 3.31
C PHE A 31 -10.39 -17.60 3.85
N THR A 32 -11.47 -17.52 4.64
CA THR A 32 -12.24 -18.71 5.04
C THR A 32 -12.88 -19.43 3.86
N SER A 33 -13.08 -18.76 2.72
CA SER A 33 -13.56 -19.36 1.48
C SER A 33 -12.44 -19.86 0.56
N LEU A 34 -11.18 -19.90 1.05
CA LEU A 34 -10.12 -20.57 0.31
C LEU A 34 -10.45 -22.05 0.16
N PRO A 35 -10.39 -22.61 -1.07
CA PRO A 35 -10.70 -24.01 -1.28
C PRO A 35 -9.71 -24.91 -0.52
N TYR A 36 -10.18 -26.01 0.07
CA TYR A 36 -9.31 -27.01 0.69
C TYR A 36 -9.93 -28.42 0.60
N LEU A 37 -9.08 -29.45 0.64
CA LEU A 37 -9.52 -30.85 0.57
C LEU A 37 -10.17 -31.26 1.89
N HIS A 38 -11.47 -31.57 1.90
CA HIS A 38 -12.10 -32.16 3.07
C HIS A 38 -11.75 -33.65 3.22
N GLN A 39 -11.79 -34.16 4.46
CA GLN A 39 -11.46 -35.55 4.81
C GLN A 39 -12.36 -36.60 4.10
N ASP A 40 -13.54 -36.20 3.65
CA ASP A 40 -14.51 -37.02 2.93
C ASP A 40 -14.28 -37.05 1.40
N GLY A 41 -13.27 -36.34 0.90
CA GLY A 41 -12.98 -36.23 -0.53
C GLY A 41 -13.93 -35.29 -1.28
N ASN A 42 -14.75 -34.51 -0.57
CA ASN A 42 -15.51 -33.42 -1.17
C ASN A 42 -14.61 -32.19 -1.29
N ASP A 43 -14.08 -31.97 -2.49
CA ASP A 43 -13.44 -30.70 -2.82
C ASP A 43 -14.47 -29.57 -2.69
N THR A 44 -14.11 -28.44 -2.10
CA THR A 44 -14.81 -27.18 -2.38
C THR A 44 -14.46 -26.79 -3.82
N PRO A 45 -15.38 -26.86 -4.80
CA PRO A 45 -15.06 -26.64 -6.20
C PRO A 45 -15.02 -25.14 -6.50
N ALA A 46 -14.07 -24.42 -5.88
CA ALA A 46 -13.92 -22.98 -6.04
C ALA A 46 -12.57 -22.65 -6.69
N ALA A 47 -12.57 -21.69 -7.61
CA ALA A 47 -11.35 -21.17 -8.20
C ALA A 47 -10.56 -20.35 -7.17
N TYR A 48 -9.23 -20.46 -7.19
CA TYR A 48 -8.33 -19.62 -6.39
C TYR A 48 -8.20 -18.21 -6.99
N LEU A 49 -9.31 -17.50 -7.08
CA LEU A 49 -9.38 -16.12 -7.59
C LEU A 49 -9.62 -15.15 -6.44
N SER A 50 -8.96 -13.99 -6.50
CA SER A 50 -9.09 -12.95 -5.49
C SER A 50 -10.53 -12.47 -5.31
N ASP A 51 -11.34 -12.49 -6.37
CA ASP A 51 -12.75 -12.08 -6.36
C ASP A 51 -13.59 -12.95 -5.38
N GLY A 52 -13.32 -14.26 -5.34
CA GLY A 52 -13.98 -15.17 -4.38
C GLY A 52 -13.47 -15.05 -2.94
N GLN A 53 -12.46 -14.20 -2.71
CA GLN A 53 -11.85 -13.96 -1.40
C GLN A 53 -12.11 -12.54 -0.88
N ILE A 54 -12.96 -11.76 -1.54
CA ILE A 54 -13.38 -10.43 -1.12
C ILE A 54 -14.87 -10.51 -0.73
N TYR A 55 -15.29 -9.75 0.28
CA TYR A 55 -16.72 -9.63 0.58
C TYR A 55 -17.39 -8.74 -0.47
N GLU A 56 -18.57 -9.11 -0.95
CA GLU A 56 -19.29 -8.25 -1.88
C GLU A 56 -19.71 -6.95 -1.18
N PRO A 57 -19.62 -5.79 -1.85
CA PRO A 57 -20.09 -4.54 -1.29
C PRO A 57 -21.57 -4.63 -0.91
N PHE A 58 -21.93 -4.11 0.27
CA PHE A 58 -23.31 -4.07 0.78
C PHE A 58 -23.94 -5.44 1.08
N GLU A 59 -23.14 -6.52 1.18
CA GLU A 59 -23.63 -7.73 1.85
C GLU A 59 -23.74 -7.47 3.36
N ASP A 60 -24.93 -7.72 3.92
CA ASP A 60 -25.21 -7.56 5.36
C ASP A 60 -24.17 -8.33 6.18
N SER A 61 -23.35 -7.58 6.90
CA SER A 61 -22.30 -8.11 7.74
C SER A 61 -22.67 -8.02 9.21
N ASN A 62 -22.80 -9.19 9.85
CA ASN A 62 -23.22 -9.31 11.24
C ASN A 62 -22.08 -8.99 12.25
N LEU A 63 -21.53 -7.77 12.22
CA LEU A 63 -20.73 -7.23 13.33
C LEU A 63 -21.65 -6.77 14.49
N GLU A 64 -22.65 -7.61 14.82
CA GLU A 64 -23.80 -7.38 15.73
C GLU A 64 -23.42 -7.41 17.22
N ASN A 65 -22.30 -6.80 17.58
CA ASN A 65 -21.68 -7.04 18.87
C ASN A 65 -21.82 -5.81 19.79
N THR A 66 -22.82 -5.86 20.67
CA THR A 66 -23.04 -4.84 21.73
C THR A 66 -21.82 -4.72 22.64
N GLY A 67 -21.23 -3.54 22.72
CA GLY A 67 -20.06 -3.28 23.55
C GLY A 67 -19.29 -2.05 23.11
N ILE A 68 -17.98 -2.05 23.36
CA ILE A 68 -17.07 -0.96 23.02
C ILE A 68 -15.98 -1.48 22.08
N HIS A 69 -15.97 -0.97 20.86
CA HIS A 69 -14.95 -1.24 19.87
C HIS A 69 -13.85 -0.19 19.97
N ILE A 70 -12.60 -0.63 20.04
CA ILE A 70 -11.42 0.23 20.12
C ILE A 70 -10.49 -0.11 18.95
N HIS A 71 -10.04 0.90 18.22
CA HIS A 71 -9.02 0.80 17.18
C HIS A 71 -7.90 1.80 17.48
N TRP A 72 -6.66 1.42 17.25
CA TRP A 72 -5.53 2.34 17.35
C TRP A 72 -4.81 2.50 16.02
N GLU A 73 -4.72 3.74 15.56
CA GLU A 73 -4.01 4.08 14.33
C GLU A 73 -2.51 3.98 14.58
N LEU A 74 -1.82 3.20 13.74
CA LEU A 74 -0.36 3.15 13.77
C LEU A 74 0.25 4.51 13.42
N PRO A 75 1.37 4.91 14.05
CA PRO A 75 2.06 6.15 13.69
C PRO A 75 2.45 6.17 12.22
N LYS A 76 2.34 7.33 11.56
CA LYS A 76 2.66 7.49 10.14
C LYS A 76 4.00 6.88 9.74
N SER A 77 5.03 7.04 10.57
CA SER A 77 6.36 6.48 10.28
C SER A 77 6.39 4.95 10.14
N LEU A 78 5.38 4.25 10.65
CA LEU A 78 5.21 2.80 10.50
C LEU A 78 4.31 2.40 9.32
N THR A 79 3.61 3.36 8.71
CA THR A 79 2.66 3.12 7.62
C THR A 79 3.19 3.57 6.25
N HIS A 80 4.47 3.91 6.15
CA HIS A 80 5.11 4.29 4.89
C HIS A 80 6.14 3.23 4.49
N GLY A 81 5.98 2.70 3.28
CA GLY A 81 6.98 1.83 2.67
C GLY A 81 8.24 2.60 2.31
N GLN A 82 9.40 1.98 2.52
CA GLN A 82 10.69 2.48 2.09
C GLN A 82 11.10 1.76 0.80
N LEU A 83 11.59 2.54 -0.17
CA LEU A 83 12.12 2.01 -1.41
C LEU A 83 13.58 1.60 -1.22
N PHE A 84 13.91 0.38 -1.60
CA PHE A 84 15.27 -0.14 -1.63
C PHE A 84 15.48 -0.97 -2.89
N TYR A 85 16.72 -1.34 -3.15
CA TYR A 85 17.12 -2.06 -4.36
C TYR A 85 17.86 -3.33 -3.99
N SER A 86 17.39 -4.48 -4.49
CA SER A 86 17.96 -5.80 -4.20
C SER A 86 18.07 -6.66 -5.46
N PHE A 87 19.04 -7.58 -5.49
CA PHE A 87 19.44 -8.29 -6.71
C PHE A 87 19.44 -9.81 -6.55
N ASN A 88 18.29 -10.44 -6.77
CA ASN A 88 18.18 -11.90 -6.80
C ASN A 88 18.30 -12.47 -8.23
N ASP A 89 18.24 -13.79 -8.36
CA ASP A 89 18.35 -14.46 -9.67
C ASP A 89 17.23 -14.06 -10.63
N ILE A 90 16.03 -13.77 -10.11
CA ILE A 90 14.89 -13.30 -10.91
C ILE A 90 15.22 -11.95 -11.53
N VAL A 91 15.68 -10.98 -10.73
CA VAL A 91 16.09 -9.65 -11.22
C VAL A 91 17.16 -9.79 -12.30
N TRP A 92 18.15 -10.66 -12.10
CA TRP A 92 19.21 -10.90 -13.09
C TRP A 92 18.74 -11.62 -14.35
N GLN A 93 17.73 -12.49 -14.26
CA GLN A 93 17.09 -13.12 -15.41
C GLN A 93 16.27 -12.10 -16.19
N THR A 94 15.44 -11.30 -15.52
CA THR A 94 14.68 -10.20 -16.12
C THR A 94 15.61 -9.25 -16.88
N LEU A 95 16.70 -8.80 -16.25
CA LEU A 95 17.70 -7.96 -16.91
C LEU A 95 18.28 -8.63 -18.17
N SER A 96 18.63 -9.92 -18.09
CA SER A 96 19.14 -10.65 -19.25
C SER A 96 18.13 -10.77 -20.39
N ASN A 97 16.86 -11.05 -20.07
CA ASN A 97 15.80 -11.14 -21.05
C ASN A 97 15.54 -9.79 -21.74
N GLU A 98 15.68 -8.68 -21.01
CA GLU A 98 15.60 -7.34 -21.57
C GLU A 98 16.86 -6.92 -22.35
N GLY A 99 17.86 -7.79 -22.49
CA GLY A 99 19.08 -7.54 -23.25
C GLY A 99 20.17 -6.80 -22.49
N PHE A 100 20.15 -6.82 -21.14
CA PHE A 100 21.22 -6.22 -20.34
C PHE A 100 22.58 -6.84 -20.71
N PRO A 101 23.60 -6.03 -21.05
CA PRO A 101 24.85 -6.55 -21.59
C PRO A 101 25.48 -7.61 -20.67
N ALA A 102 25.66 -8.82 -21.19
CA ALA A 102 26.20 -9.95 -20.42
C ALA A 102 27.55 -9.63 -19.78
N THR A 103 28.39 -8.86 -20.48
CA THR A 103 29.68 -8.39 -19.98
C THR A 103 29.54 -7.48 -18.75
N VAL A 104 28.60 -6.52 -18.80
CA VAL A 104 28.33 -5.59 -17.68
C VAL A 104 27.71 -6.34 -16.50
N LYS A 105 26.80 -7.29 -16.78
CA LYS A 105 26.25 -8.19 -15.76
C LYS A 105 27.38 -8.93 -15.03
N GLY A 106 28.34 -9.48 -15.77
CA GLY A 106 29.51 -10.15 -15.19
C GLY A 106 30.34 -9.27 -14.26
N TYR A 107 30.49 -7.98 -14.57
CA TYR A 107 31.18 -7.03 -13.69
C TYR A 107 30.40 -6.71 -12.41
N LEU A 108 29.06 -6.68 -12.49
CA LEU A 108 28.20 -6.24 -11.40
C LEU A 108 27.72 -7.36 -10.48
N GLN A 109 27.60 -8.61 -10.94
CA GLN A 109 27.09 -9.71 -10.12
C GLN A 109 27.91 -9.99 -8.85
N GLY A 110 29.22 -9.73 -8.89
CA GLY A 110 30.08 -9.85 -7.70
C GLY A 110 29.97 -8.66 -6.74
N VAL A 111 29.44 -7.53 -7.21
CA VAL A 111 29.30 -6.28 -6.44
C VAL A 111 27.89 -6.15 -5.85
N LEU A 112 26.87 -6.52 -6.63
CA LEU A 112 25.46 -6.42 -6.31
C LEU A 112 24.91 -7.81 -5.96
N THR A 113 25.07 -8.18 -4.69
CA THR A 113 24.74 -9.52 -4.18
C THR A 113 23.29 -9.63 -3.69
N SER A 114 22.75 -10.86 -3.67
CA SER A 114 21.33 -11.15 -3.42
C SER A 114 20.78 -10.77 -2.06
N ASN A 115 21.64 -10.57 -1.07
CA ASN A 115 21.23 -10.28 0.32
C ASN A 115 21.42 -8.82 0.71
N GLN A 116 21.75 -7.94 -0.24
CA GLN A 116 21.97 -6.52 0.04
C GLN A 116 20.76 -5.66 -0.37
N ASN A 117 20.20 -4.97 0.62
CA ASN A 117 19.24 -3.89 0.40
C ASN A 117 20.00 -2.57 0.28
N LEU A 118 20.00 -1.98 -0.91
CA LEU A 118 20.72 -0.75 -1.21
C LEU A 118 19.74 0.43 -1.26
N THR A 119 20.20 1.60 -0.81
CA THR A 119 19.54 2.87 -1.17
C THR A 119 19.87 3.23 -2.62
N GLU A 120 19.08 4.13 -3.24
CA GLU A 120 19.37 4.60 -4.61
C GLU A 120 20.80 5.13 -4.71
N GLN A 121 21.22 5.94 -3.74
CA GLN A 121 22.56 6.53 -3.71
C GLN A 121 23.66 5.45 -3.61
N ALA A 122 23.46 4.46 -2.74
CA ALA A 122 24.42 3.35 -2.58
C ALA A 122 24.53 2.52 -3.86
N LEU A 123 23.41 2.20 -4.52
CA LEU A 123 23.40 1.46 -5.78
C LEU A 123 24.12 2.24 -6.88
N ARG A 124 23.79 3.54 -7.06
CA ARG A 124 24.45 4.38 -8.05
C ARG A 124 25.96 4.42 -7.82
N GLN A 125 26.40 4.61 -6.58
CA GLN A 125 27.81 4.66 -6.23
C GLN A 125 28.53 3.32 -6.47
N ALA A 126 27.89 2.20 -6.13
CA ALA A 126 28.44 0.86 -6.34
C ALA A 126 28.65 0.58 -7.85
N VAL A 127 27.64 0.86 -8.67
CA VAL A 127 27.71 0.70 -10.13
C VAL A 127 28.74 1.64 -10.75
N GLN A 128 28.78 2.89 -10.30
CA GLN A 128 29.76 3.88 -10.76
C GLN A 128 31.20 3.38 -10.53
N THR A 129 31.48 2.91 -9.32
CA THR A 129 32.81 2.44 -8.93
C THR A 129 33.20 1.18 -9.72
N ALA A 130 32.27 0.23 -9.85
CA ALA A 130 32.51 -1.04 -10.53
C ALA A 130 32.76 -0.87 -12.04
N LEU A 131 32.04 0.03 -12.72
CA LEU A 131 32.13 0.14 -14.18
C LEU A 131 33.22 1.11 -14.65
N GLN A 132 33.61 2.10 -13.84
CA GLN A 132 34.72 3.00 -14.15
C GLN A 132 36.05 2.25 -14.34
N THR A 133 36.29 1.17 -13.60
CA THR A 133 37.51 0.35 -13.71
C THR A 133 37.60 -0.40 -15.04
N HIS A 134 36.50 -0.48 -15.79
CA HIS A 134 36.40 -1.20 -17.06
C HIS A 134 36.29 -0.28 -18.28
N GLN A 135 36.65 1.01 -18.14
CA GLN A 135 36.62 2.00 -19.22
C GLN A 135 35.24 2.16 -19.89
N ILE A 136 34.17 1.83 -19.16
CA ILE A 136 32.80 2.09 -19.60
C ILE A 136 32.56 3.60 -19.57
N SER A 137 31.91 4.14 -20.60
CA SER A 137 31.68 5.59 -20.69
C SER A 137 30.75 6.05 -19.56
N GLN A 138 30.91 7.30 -19.09
CA GLN A 138 30.07 7.85 -18.01
C GLN A 138 28.58 7.83 -18.36
N VAL A 139 28.26 7.90 -19.66
CA VAL A 139 26.89 7.88 -20.18
C VAL A 139 26.31 6.48 -20.05
N ASP A 140 27.07 5.45 -20.45
CA ASP A 140 26.64 4.06 -20.33
C ASP A 140 26.45 3.68 -18.85
N ILE A 141 27.32 4.16 -17.96
CA ILE A 141 27.18 3.95 -16.51
C ILE A 141 25.84 4.52 -16.01
N LEU A 142 25.49 5.75 -16.37
CA LEU A 142 24.23 6.37 -15.96
C LEU A 142 23.01 5.60 -16.48
N LEU A 143 23.09 5.09 -17.72
CA LEU A 143 22.04 4.28 -18.33
C LEU A 143 21.87 2.94 -17.59
N TYR A 144 22.97 2.24 -17.30
CA TYR A 144 22.92 1.00 -16.54
C TYR A 144 22.41 1.22 -15.12
N GLN A 145 22.77 2.31 -14.45
CA GLN A 145 22.21 2.65 -13.14
C GLN A 145 20.69 2.75 -13.17
N ASN A 146 20.12 3.48 -14.13
CA ASN A 146 18.67 3.63 -14.23
C ASN A 146 17.96 2.31 -14.56
N TRP A 147 18.56 1.49 -15.42
CA TRP A 147 18.03 0.17 -15.75
C TRP A 147 18.00 -0.75 -14.51
N LEU A 148 19.10 -0.77 -13.75
CA LEU A 148 19.22 -1.54 -12.52
C LEU A 148 18.23 -1.05 -11.46
N LEU A 149 18.10 0.27 -11.25
CA LEU A 149 17.13 0.85 -10.31
C LEU A 149 15.71 0.38 -10.61
N ARG A 150 15.28 0.46 -11.88
CA ARG A 150 13.95 0.03 -12.29
C ARG A 150 13.74 -1.48 -12.08
N ALA A 151 14.73 -2.31 -12.42
CA ALA A 151 14.61 -3.77 -12.33
C ALA A 151 14.72 -4.33 -10.90
N SER A 152 15.40 -3.62 -9.99
CA SER A 152 15.70 -4.09 -8.63
C SER A 152 14.89 -3.41 -7.54
N ALA A 153 14.02 -2.45 -7.90
CA ALA A 153 13.19 -1.70 -6.96
C ALA A 153 12.28 -2.63 -6.15
N GLN A 154 12.28 -2.45 -4.84
CA GLN A 154 11.43 -3.16 -3.89
C GLN A 154 10.92 -2.16 -2.86
N VAL A 155 9.67 -2.32 -2.43
CA VAL A 155 9.06 -1.52 -1.37
C VAL A 155 8.94 -2.39 -0.14
N ASP A 156 9.45 -1.90 0.99
CA ASP A 156 9.40 -2.63 2.26
C ASP A 156 8.85 -1.75 3.39
N PHE A 157 7.96 -2.34 4.18
CA PHE A 157 7.34 -1.65 5.31
C PHE A 157 8.05 -2.00 6.62
N PRO A 158 8.21 -1.04 7.55
CA PRO A 158 8.83 -1.32 8.84
C PRO A 158 7.98 -2.32 9.66
N LYS A 159 8.66 -3.10 10.51
CA LYS A 159 7.99 -3.94 11.51
C LYS A 159 7.17 -3.06 12.45
N VAL A 160 6.02 -3.57 12.88
CA VAL A 160 5.11 -2.88 13.81
C VAL A 160 5.05 -3.59 15.16
N PRO A 161 4.66 -2.90 16.25
CA PRO A 161 4.51 -3.54 17.55
C PRO A 161 3.50 -4.69 17.50
N ASN A 162 3.83 -5.80 18.13
CA ASN A 162 3.06 -7.04 18.09
C ASN A 162 2.49 -7.43 19.45
N ARG A 163 2.74 -6.64 20.50
CA ARG A 163 2.13 -6.80 21.83
C ARG A 163 1.45 -5.52 22.24
N TRP A 164 0.22 -5.63 22.72
CA TRP A 164 -0.54 -4.49 23.21
C TRP A 164 -1.22 -4.82 24.52
N LEU A 165 -1.02 -4.00 25.54
CA LEU A 165 -1.77 -4.00 26.78
C LEU A 165 -2.90 -2.99 26.66
N LEU A 166 -4.13 -3.48 26.63
CA LEU A 166 -5.34 -2.68 26.70
C LEU A 166 -5.86 -2.68 28.13
N MET A 167 -6.20 -1.52 28.67
CA MET A 167 -6.78 -1.38 30.01
C MET A 167 -8.07 -0.58 29.95
N ARG A 168 -9.16 -1.13 30.51
CA ARG A 168 -10.39 -0.41 30.84
C ARG A 168 -10.35 0.02 32.30
N ILE A 169 -10.52 1.31 32.55
CA ILE A 169 -10.50 1.92 33.88
C ILE A 169 -11.86 2.59 34.14
N ASN A 170 -12.54 2.20 35.21
CA ASN A 170 -13.75 2.91 35.65
C ASN A 170 -13.36 4.26 36.30
N GLN A 171 -13.93 5.37 35.84
CA GLN A 171 -13.56 6.69 36.35
C GLN A 171 -14.06 6.95 37.78
N SER A 172 -15.22 6.39 38.14
CA SER A 172 -15.81 6.52 39.48
C SER A 172 -15.05 5.69 40.52
N ASN A 173 -14.46 4.56 40.10
CA ASN A 173 -13.58 3.75 40.94
C ASN A 173 -12.37 3.27 40.14
N ARG A 174 -11.27 4.03 40.21
CA ARG A 174 -10.04 3.76 39.46
C ARG A 174 -9.31 2.48 39.87
N ASN A 175 -9.75 1.80 40.93
CA ASN A 175 -9.24 0.47 41.29
C ASN A 175 -9.90 -0.65 40.48
N LEU A 176 -11.04 -0.37 39.81
CA LEU A 176 -11.68 -1.31 38.89
C LEU A 176 -11.02 -1.17 37.52
N VAL A 177 -9.92 -1.89 37.36
CA VAL A 177 -9.18 -2.01 36.11
C VAL A 177 -9.37 -3.41 35.55
N ARG A 178 -9.84 -3.50 34.30
CA ARG A 178 -9.77 -4.72 33.50
C ARG A 178 -8.70 -4.53 32.44
N ALA A 179 -7.98 -5.60 32.12
CA ALA A 179 -6.88 -5.53 31.18
C ALA A 179 -6.79 -6.77 30.31
N TRP A 180 -6.34 -6.58 29.08
CA TRP A 180 -6.13 -7.63 28.09
C TRP A 180 -4.79 -7.42 27.42
N VAL A 181 -4.14 -8.51 27.03
CA VAL A 181 -2.98 -8.48 26.16
C VAL A 181 -3.37 -9.01 24.78
N ILE A 182 -3.07 -8.21 23.77
CA ILE A 182 -3.28 -8.54 22.37
C ILE A 182 -1.93 -8.93 21.76
N ASN A 183 -1.87 -10.15 21.24
CA ASN A 183 -0.75 -10.69 20.49
C ASN A 183 -1.05 -10.60 18.98
N SER A 184 -0.69 -9.48 18.36
CA SER A 184 -1.09 -9.14 16.97
C SER A 184 -0.51 -10.04 15.90
N ASP A 185 0.60 -10.74 16.20
CA ASP A 185 1.32 -11.60 15.26
C ASP A 185 0.97 -13.08 15.42
N SER A 186 0.11 -13.45 16.37
CA SER A 186 -0.20 -14.85 16.65
C SER A 186 -1.19 -15.41 15.63
N LEU A 187 -0.99 -16.67 15.25
CA LEU A 187 -1.78 -17.37 14.23
C LEU A 187 -2.52 -18.56 14.84
N TYR A 188 -3.82 -18.63 14.60
CA TYR A 188 -4.70 -19.66 15.13
C TYR A 188 -5.48 -20.36 14.01
N THR A 189 -5.84 -21.62 14.24
CA THR A 189 -6.67 -22.42 13.32
C THR A 189 -8.17 -22.16 13.53
N ASP A 190 -8.53 -21.63 14.69
CA ASP A 190 -9.89 -21.35 15.13
C ASP A 190 -10.05 -19.89 15.58
N GLN A 191 -11.30 -19.42 15.60
CA GLN A 191 -11.60 -18.08 16.08
C GLN A 191 -11.42 -17.98 17.59
N ASN A 192 -11.06 -16.78 18.05
CA ASN A 192 -11.01 -16.48 19.47
C ASN A 192 -12.41 -16.62 20.09
N ALA A 193 -12.52 -17.37 21.19
CA ALA A 193 -13.77 -17.56 21.94
C ALA A 193 -14.34 -16.26 22.55
N THR A 194 -13.56 -15.16 22.59
CA THR A 194 -13.96 -13.85 23.12
C THR A 194 -14.91 -13.05 22.21
N GLY A 195 -15.42 -13.66 21.12
CA GLY A 195 -16.57 -13.15 20.37
C GLY A 195 -16.28 -12.07 19.31
N PHE A 196 -15.08 -11.48 19.26
CA PHE A 196 -14.64 -10.70 18.09
C PHE A 196 -13.82 -11.54 17.13
N ARG A 197 -14.17 -11.45 15.85
CA ARG A 197 -13.49 -12.19 14.79
C ARG A 197 -12.13 -11.55 14.52
N SER A 198 -11.08 -12.32 14.76
CA SER A 198 -9.76 -12.02 14.21
C SER A 198 -9.83 -12.08 12.67
N PRO A 199 -9.13 -11.21 11.92
CA PRO A 199 -9.06 -11.30 10.48
C PRO A 199 -8.44 -12.64 10.07
N THR A 200 -8.81 -13.11 8.88
CA THR A 200 -8.15 -14.26 8.29
C THR A 200 -7.03 -13.81 7.37
N ILE A 201 -5.99 -14.64 7.24
CA ILE A 201 -4.89 -14.44 6.29
C ILE A 201 -4.60 -15.77 5.57
N PRO A 202 -4.00 -15.74 4.37
CA PRO A 202 -3.45 -16.95 3.76
C PRO A 202 -2.47 -17.61 4.72
N SER A 203 -2.57 -18.92 4.85
CA SER A 203 -1.70 -19.71 5.71
C SER A 203 -0.26 -19.60 5.22
N PRO A 204 0.70 -19.05 6.01
CA PRO A 204 2.12 -19.08 5.66
C PRO A 204 2.72 -20.48 5.85
N CYS A 205 1.98 -21.39 6.50
CA CYS A 205 2.36 -22.79 6.69
C CYS A 205 2.21 -23.60 5.40
N ALA A 206 3.12 -24.57 5.19
CA ALA A 206 2.75 -25.76 4.45
C ALA A 206 1.53 -26.42 5.11
N PRO A 207 0.58 -26.99 4.34
CA PRO A 207 -0.56 -27.69 4.92
C PRO A 207 -0.05 -28.76 5.90
N GLU A 208 -0.40 -28.60 7.18
CA GLU A 208 -0.10 -29.60 8.19
C GLU A 208 -0.78 -30.90 7.75
N THR A 209 -0.04 -32.01 7.74
CA THR A 209 -0.61 -33.34 7.48
C THR A 209 -0.40 -34.14 8.75
N ASP A 210 -1.28 -33.94 9.73
CA ASP A 210 -1.32 -34.78 10.91
C ASP A 210 -2.35 -35.90 10.70
N GLY A 211 -1.88 -37.15 10.62
CA GLY A 211 -2.74 -38.33 10.54
C GLY A 211 -3.71 -38.42 9.33
N GLY A 212 -3.50 -37.61 8.28
CA GLY A 212 -4.42 -37.52 7.13
C GLY A 212 -5.46 -36.38 7.22
N ASN A 213 -5.35 -35.49 8.20
CA ASN A 213 -6.16 -34.27 8.28
C ASN A 213 -5.56 -33.18 7.37
N TYR A 214 -6.39 -32.61 6.49
CA TYR A 214 -6.02 -31.43 5.69
C TYR A 214 -6.46 -30.18 6.45
N TYR A 215 -5.51 -29.31 6.80
CA TYR A 215 -5.83 -28.04 7.47
C TYR A 215 -6.22 -26.96 6.46
N PRO A 216 -7.09 -26.02 6.83
CA PRO A 216 -7.44 -24.90 5.96
C PRO A 216 -6.19 -24.11 5.54
N HIS A 217 -6.19 -23.62 4.30
CA HIS A 217 -5.14 -22.75 3.75
C HIS A 217 -5.21 -21.30 4.26
N TYR A 218 -5.83 -21.08 5.41
CA TYR A 218 -5.90 -19.79 6.10
C TYR A 218 -5.61 -19.94 7.59
N ARG A 219 -5.30 -18.82 8.25
CA ARG A 219 -5.20 -18.70 9.71
C ARG A 219 -5.90 -17.45 10.19
N TYR A 220 -6.37 -17.46 11.42
CA TYR A 220 -6.82 -16.26 12.13
C TYR A 220 -5.60 -15.53 12.68
N LEU A 221 -5.46 -14.24 12.35
CA LEU A 221 -4.35 -13.40 12.77
C LEU A 221 -4.76 -12.54 13.97
N GLY A 222 -3.93 -12.55 15.00
CA GLY A 222 -4.16 -11.76 16.21
C GLY A 222 -5.00 -12.51 17.24
N HIS A 223 -4.64 -12.34 18.51
CA HIS A 223 -5.32 -12.98 19.62
C HIS A 223 -5.33 -12.08 20.85
N ALA A 224 -6.44 -12.06 21.58
CA ALA A 224 -6.59 -11.26 22.79
C ALA A 224 -6.87 -12.18 23.99
N THR A 225 -6.13 -11.99 25.06
CA THR A 225 -6.21 -12.78 26.30
C THR A 225 -6.36 -11.85 27.50
N PRO A 226 -7.24 -12.15 28.47
CA PRO A 226 -7.27 -11.41 29.74
C PRO A 226 -5.89 -11.39 30.41
N TYR A 227 -5.49 -10.23 30.93
CA TYR A 227 -4.17 -10.04 31.53
C TYR A 227 -3.91 -10.99 32.72
N SER A 228 -4.96 -11.35 33.46
CA SER A 228 -4.95 -12.29 34.59
C SER A 228 -4.44 -13.69 34.23
N THR A 229 -4.69 -14.12 33.00
CA THR A 229 -4.36 -15.46 32.48
C THR A 229 -3.30 -15.43 31.39
N TRP A 230 -2.91 -14.24 30.94
CA TRP A 230 -1.92 -14.09 29.89
C TRP A 230 -0.55 -14.53 30.37
N ALA A 231 0.08 -15.34 29.53
CA ALA A 231 1.50 -15.64 29.58
C ALA A 231 2.07 -15.42 28.18
N GLU A 232 3.27 -14.85 28.10
CA GLU A 232 4.00 -14.84 26.83
C GLU A 232 4.25 -16.30 26.44
N SER A 233 3.58 -16.76 25.39
CA SER A 233 3.74 -18.14 24.94
C SER A 233 5.18 -18.34 24.49
N SER A 234 5.92 -19.22 25.18
CA SER A 234 7.00 -19.92 24.50
C SER A 234 6.35 -20.66 23.35
N GLN A 235 6.78 -20.37 22.12
CA GLN A 235 6.32 -20.95 20.86
C GLN A 235 5.61 -22.30 21.06
N PRO A 236 4.35 -22.49 20.65
CA PRO A 236 3.66 -23.74 20.90
C PRO A 236 4.50 -24.89 20.31
N SER A 237 4.96 -25.76 21.20
CA SER A 237 5.77 -26.91 20.87
C SER A 237 4.90 -27.88 20.04
N GLY A 238 4.96 -27.77 18.72
CA GLY A 238 4.24 -28.64 17.79
C GLY A 238 3.89 -28.01 16.44
N ASN A 239 3.52 -26.71 16.42
CA ASN A 239 3.10 -26.03 15.18
C ASN A 239 4.10 -24.95 14.79
N ASN A 240 4.80 -25.16 13.67
CA ASN A 240 5.83 -24.26 13.13
C ASN A 240 5.30 -22.91 12.61
N CYS A 241 4.02 -22.60 12.82
CA CYS A 241 3.33 -21.45 12.23
C CYS A 241 2.44 -20.75 13.25
N ALA A 242 2.94 -20.62 14.47
CA ALA A 242 2.23 -19.97 15.56
C ALA A 242 2.25 -18.45 15.48
N ARG A 243 3.20 -17.88 14.72
CA ARG A 243 3.39 -16.44 14.61
C ARG A 243 3.83 -16.02 13.21
N VAL A 244 3.40 -14.85 12.75
CA VAL A 244 3.86 -14.22 11.50
C VAL A 244 5.39 -14.07 11.51
N GLY A 245 5.95 -13.60 12.64
CA GLY A 245 7.39 -13.33 12.85
C GLY A 245 8.37 -14.48 12.54
N GLN A 246 7.88 -15.72 12.42
CA GLN A 246 8.69 -16.89 12.07
C GLN A 246 8.96 -17.02 10.57
N TRP A 247 8.08 -16.46 9.73
CA TRP A 247 8.09 -16.63 8.27
C TRP A 247 8.29 -15.30 7.55
N ASP A 248 7.70 -14.24 8.10
CA ASP A 248 7.82 -12.89 7.61
C ASP A 248 7.64 -11.91 8.79
N LYS A 249 7.38 -10.64 8.52
CA LYS A 249 7.10 -9.62 9.53
C LYS A 249 5.66 -9.14 9.48
N LEU A 250 5.12 -8.83 10.66
CA LEU A 250 3.90 -8.04 10.74
C LEU A 250 4.22 -6.58 10.40
N THR A 251 3.48 -6.02 9.45
CA THR A 251 3.62 -4.63 9.00
C THR A 251 2.25 -3.94 8.96
N ALA A 252 2.22 -2.65 8.66
CA ALA A 252 0.97 -1.89 8.51
C ALA A 252 0.06 -2.40 7.37
N ILE A 253 0.60 -3.16 6.41
CA ILE A 253 -0.15 -3.72 5.27
C ILE A 253 -0.56 -5.18 5.49
N GLY A 254 -0.23 -5.80 6.63
CA GLY A 254 -0.63 -7.17 6.96
C GLY A 254 -0.25 -8.17 5.88
N TYR A 255 -1.25 -8.77 5.25
CA TYR A 255 -1.14 -9.75 4.15
C TYR A 255 -1.01 -9.10 2.75
N GLY A 256 -0.72 -7.80 2.66
CA GLY A 256 -0.57 -7.05 1.41
C GLY A 256 -1.71 -6.08 1.10
N ASP A 257 -2.66 -5.89 2.03
CA ASP A 257 -3.75 -4.92 1.89
C ASP A 257 -3.33 -3.53 2.45
N PRO A 258 -3.27 -2.47 1.62
CA PRO A 258 -2.92 -1.12 2.07
C PRO A 258 -3.85 -0.55 3.15
N THR A 259 -5.06 -1.08 3.28
CA THR A 259 -6.07 -0.65 4.28
C THR A 259 -5.98 -1.43 5.58
N PHE A 260 -5.17 -2.48 5.67
CA PHE A 260 -5.13 -3.43 6.78
C PHE A 260 -5.11 -2.78 8.17
N ALA A 261 -4.12 -1.92 8.45
CA ALA A 261 -4.02 -1.27 9.76
C ALA A 261 -4.96 -0.06 9.95
N ALA A 262 -5.54 0.46 8.87
CA ALA A 262 -6.38 1.66 8.89
C ALA A 262 -7.87 1.32 9.04
N TYR A 263 -8.29 0.14 8.59
CA TYR A 263 -9.68 -0.29 8.60
C TYR A 263 -9.89 -1.34 9.69
N TYR A 264 -10.71 -0.99 10.69
CA TYR A 264 -10.88 -1.77 11.92
C TYR A 264 -11.25 -3.26 11.69
N PRO A 265 -12.19 -3.60 10.79
CA PRO A 265 -12.52 -5.00 10.49
C PRO A 265 -11.35 -5.83 9.95
N ASN A 266 -10.40 -5.20 9.25
CA ASN A 266 -9.21 -5.90 8.74
C ASN A 266 -8.18 -6.21 9.83
N CYS A 267 -8.26 -5.58 11.00
CA CYS A 267 -7.25 -5.69 12.04
C CYS A 267 -7.83 -5.93 13.45
N GLY A 268 -9.00 -6.58 13.52
CA GLY A 268 -9.58 -7.08 14.76
C GLY A 268 -8.63 -7.98 15.56
N ASN A 269 -8.43 -7.73 16.85
CA ASN A 269 -7.42 -8.42 17.67
C ASN A 269 -5.97 -8.31 17.14
N VAL A 270 -5.69 -7.34 16.26
CA VAL A 270 -4.34 -7.00 15.78
C VAL A 270 -4.01 -5.56 16.17
N PHE A 271 -4.76 -4.60 15.63
CA PHE A 271 -4.68 -3.17 15.99
C PHE A 271 -6.01 -2.62 16.51
N GLY A 272 -6.88 -3.52 16.94
CA GLY A 272 -8.14 -3.19 17.56
C GLY A 272 -8.58 -4.29 18.52
N TYR A 273 -9.58 -3.97 19.34
CA TYR A 273 -10.19 -4.89 20.27
C TYR A 273 -11.68 -4.56 20.42
N TYR A 274 -12.46 -5.55 20.80
CA TYR A 274 -13.86 -5.40 21.14
C TYR A 274 -14.05 -5.82 22.59
N ASP A 275 -14.42 -4.86 23.42
CA ASP A 275 -14.80 -5.09 24.81
C ASP A 275 -16.31 -5.32 24.86
N GLN A 276 -16.70 -6.56 25.17
CA GLN A 276 -18.10 -6.97 25.33
C GLN A 276 -18.84 -6.24 26.46
N MET A 277 -18.13 -5.49 27.30
CA MET A 277 -18.68 -4.84 28.48
C MET A 277 -19.40 -5.83 29.41
N LEU A 278 -18.80 -7.02 29.56
CA LEU A 278 -19.15 -8.03 30.54
C LEU A 278 -18.09 -8.11 31.65
N GLU A 279 -18.50 -8.54 32.82
CA GLU A 279 -17.59 -8.92 33.91
C GLU A 279 -17.08 -10.35 33.70
N GLU A 280 -15.79 -10.57 33.89
CA GLU A 280 -15.11 -11.84 33.54
C GLU A 280 -15.53 -13.01 34.44
N ASP A 281 -15.89 -12.72 35.69
CA ASP A 281 -16.10 -13.74 36.73
C ASP A 281 -17.47 -14.42 36.61
N ASP A 282 -18.48 -13.70 36.12
CA ASP A 282 -19.87 -14.15 36.05
C ASP A 282 -20.60 -13.79 34.74
N TYR A 283 -19.89 -13.19 33.78
CA TYR A 283 -20.43 -12.72 32.50
C TYR A 283 -21.63 -11.77 32.65
N THR A 284 -21.71 -11.04 33.77
CA THR A 284 -22.76 -10.04 33.98
C THR A 284 -22.44 -8.72 33.27
N GLN A 285 -23.48 -7.95 32.94
CA GLN A 285 -23.30 -6.67 32.26
C GLN A 285 -22.58 -5.67 33.15
N VAL A 286 -21.55 -5.02 32.61
CA VAL A 286 -20.87 -3.90 33.25
C VAL A 286 -21.84 -2.73 33.44
N ALA A 287 -21.88 -2.18 34.65
CA ALA A 287 -22.78 -1.10 35.03
C ALA A 287 -22.58 0.17 34.17
N PRO A 288 -23.65 0.96 33.93
CA PRO A 288 -23.54 2.26 33.29
C PRO A 288 -22.54 3.17 34.04
N GLY A 289 -21.75 3.92 33.28
CA GLY A 289 -20.71 4.77 33.88
C GLY A 289 -19.77 5.38 32.86
N THR A 290 -18.72 6.03 33.36
CA THR A 290 -17.68 6.63 32.53
C THR A 290 -16.39 5.85 32.64
N TYR A 291 -15.82 5.50 31.49
CA TYR A 291 -14.66 4.64 31.36
C TYR A 291 -13.53 5.35 30.63
N THR A 292 -12.32 4.88 30.87
CA THR A 292 -11.10 5.32 30.20
C THR A 292 -10.38 4.10 29.67
N TYR A 293 -9.96 4.15 28.41
CA TYR A 293 -9.16 3.11 27.79
C TYR A 293 -7.74 3.61 27.57
N ALA A 294 -6.77 2.82 28.00
CA ALA A 294 -5.36 3.05 27.76
C ALA A 294 -4.78 1.87 26.97
N VAL A 295 -4.00 2.15 25.94
CA VAL A 295 -3.31 1.16 25.11
C VAL A 295 -1.82 1.40 25.21
N VAL A 296 -1.06 0.36 25.53
CA VAL A 296 0.41 0.38 25.54
C VAL A 296 0.93 -0.72 24.61
N GLY A 297 1.65 -0.35 23.56
CA GLY A 297 2.25 -1.28 22.60
C GLY A 297 3.76 -1.41 22.75
N TRP A 298 4.29 -2.60 22.51
CA TRP A 298 5.73 -2.89 22.46
C TRP A 298 6.05 -4.03 21.48
N TYR A 299 7.33 -4.17 21.16
CA TYR A 299 7.86 -5.31 20.39
C TYR A 299 8.20 -6.45 21.34
N SER A 300 7.69 -7.65 21.09
CA SER A 300 8.05 -8.83 21.92
C SER A 300 9.53 -9.18 21.82
N GLU A 301 10.11 -9.03 20.62
CA GLU A 301 11.52 -9.29 20.35
C GLU A 301 12.31 -7.97 20.33
N PRO A 302 13.32 -7.79 21.20
CA PRO A 302 14.10 -6.55 21.24
C PRO A 302 14.85 -6.22 19.96
N SER A 303 15.14 -7.21 19.10
CA SER A 303 15.76 -7.00 17.78
C SER A 303 14.84 -6.34 16.76
N ASP A 304 13.53 -6.39 17.01
CA ASP A 304 12.51 -5.86 16.10
C ASP A 304 12.15 -4.40 16.44
N ASP A 305 12.53 -3.93 17.62
CA ASP A 305 12.34 -2.55 18.05
C ASP A 305 13.24 -1.60 17.23
N PRO A 306 12.73 -0.45 16.74
CA PRO A 306 13.55 0.54 16.03
C PRO A 306 14.80 1.00 16.79
N LEU A 307 14.78 0.97 18.13
CA LEU A 307 15.89 1.32 19.02
C LEU A 307 16.62 0.08 19.57
N HIS A 308 16.61 -1.05 18.84
CA HIS A 308 17.28 -2.28 19.24
C HIS A 308 18.79 -2.08 19.57
N PRO A 309 19.41 -3.00 20.32
CA PRO A 309 20.84 -2.90 20.62
C PRO A 309 21.69 -2.81 19.32
N GLY A 310 22.57 -1.81 19.26
CA GLY A 310 23.52 -1.63 18.14
C GLY A 310 23.18 -0.52 17.14
N VAL A 311 22.02 0.13 17.25
CA VAL A 311 21.70 1.32 16.45
C VAL A 311 21.98 2.63 17.19
N THR A 312 22.27 3.69 16.43
CA THR A 312 22.34 5.05 16.96
C THR A 312 20.92 5.62 17.05
N ALA A 313 20.45 5.98 18.25
CA ALA A 313 19.11 6.55 18.44
C ALA A 313 18.84 7.77 17.53
N GLN A 314 19.85 8.62 17.31
CA GLN A 314 19.72 9.78 16.43
C GLN A 314 19.45 9.39 14.97
N ASP A 315 20.06 8.31 14.47
CA ASP A 315 19.85 7.82 13.10
C ASP A 315 18.44 7.26 12.95
N VAL A 316 17.93 6.59 13.99
CA VAL A 316 16.54 6.10 14.05
C VAL A 316 15.56 7.27 13.99
N LEU A 317 15.75 8.30 14.83
CA LEU A 317 14.90 9.48 14.81
C LEU A 317 14.88 10.16 13.43
N ASN A 318 16.04 10.27 12.78
CA ASN A 318 16.13 10.84 11.43
C ASN A 318 15.41 9.98 10.39
N SER A 319 15.59 8.65 10.43
CA SER A 319 14.98 7.70 9.50
C SER A 319 13.45 7.69 9.61
N TYR A 320 12.93 7.65 10.83
CA TYR A 320 11.49 7.66 11.12
C TYR A 320 10.89 9.07 11.14
N LYS A 321 11.71 10.12 10.94
CA LYS A 321 11.33 11.54 11.02
C LYS A 321 10.68 11.91 12.35
N TRP A 322 11.13 11.28 13.44
CA TRP A 322 10.66 11.56 14.79
C TRP A 322 11.41 12.73 15.41
N VAL A 323 10.69 13.54 16.18
CA VAL A 323 11.23 14.69 16.89
C VAL A 323 10.86 14.58 18.36
N LEU A 324 11.85 14.72 19.24
CA LEU A 324 11.60 14.73 20.69
C LEU A 324 10.97 16.05 21.11
N SER A 325 9.84 15.97 21.79
CA SER A 325 9.23 17.10 22.48
C SER A 325 10.22 17.66 23.51
N GLY A 326 10.68 18.90 23.29
CA GLY A 326 11.58 19.60 24.21
C GLY A 326 13.09 19.33 24.03
N GLY A 327 13.52 18.63 22.97
CA GLY A 327 14.94 18.47 22.65
C GLY A 327 15.74 17.61 23.64
N GLY A 328 15.11 16.57 24.19
CA GLY A 328 15.71 15.67 25.19
C GLY A 328 16.94 14.91 24.71
N ASP A 329 17.72 14.38 25.67
CA ASP A 329 18.89 13.54 25.40
C ASP A 329 18.49 12.16 24.87
N VAL A 330 19.00 11.80 23.68
CA VAL A 330 18.74 10.52 23.02
C VAL A 330 19.66 9.39 23.50
N SER A 331 20.71 9.69 24.27
CA SER A 331 21.77 8.74 24.64
C SER A 331 21.31 7.58 25.52
N GLN A 332 20.19 7.74 26.22
CA GLN A 332 19.62 6.74 27.13
C GLN A 332 18.43 5.98 26.53
N LEU A 333 18.02 6.29 25.30
CA LEU A 333 16.89 5.64 24.63
C LEU A 333 17.33 4.26 24.14
N SER A 334 16.58 3.22 24.52
CA SER A 334 16.93 1.82 24.19
C SER A 334 15.73 0.95 23.81
N GLN A 335 14.54 1.52 23.74
CA GLN A 335 13.31 0.85 23.35
C GLN A 335 12.24 1.88 23.00
N THR A 336 11.26 1.45 22.24
CA THR A 336 10.06 2.22 21.90
C THR A 336 8.85 1.69 22.66
N LEU A 337 7.97 2.58 23.10
CA LEU A 337 6.66 2.24 23.62
C LEU A 337 5.61 3.06 22.88
N TYR A 338 4.50 2.44 22.55
CA TYR A 338 3.43 3.08 21.81
C TYR A 338 2.27 3.31 22.76
N TYR A 339 1.80 4.55 22.91
CA TYR A 339 0.83 4.88 23.94
C TYR A 339 -0.34 5.67 23.41
N GLY A 340 -1.56 5.17 23.68
CA GLY A 340 -2.81 5.86 23.41
C GLY A 340 -3.70 5.90 24.65
N LEU A 341 -4.48 6.97 24.79
CA LEU A 341 -5.42 7.14 25.89
C LEU A 341 -6.70 7.79 25.38
N MET A 342 -7.85 7.20 25.70
CA MET A 342 -9.17 7.74 25.42
C MET A 342 -9.95 7.84 26.74
N GLN A 343 -10.31 9.05 27.13
CA GLN A 343 -11.01 9.33 28.39
C GLN A 343 -12.47 9.69 28.14
N ASN A 344 -13.27 9.65 29.20
CA ASN A 344 -14.65 10.14 29.23
C ASN A 344 -15.60 9.37 28.29
N ILE A 345 -15.38 8.06 28.13
CA ILE A 345 -16.29 7.21 27.36
C ILE A 345 -17.49 6.87 28.25
N SER A 346 -18.65 7.42 27.91
CA SER A 346 -19.91 7.12 28.59
C SER A 346 -20.46 5.79 28.07
N TRP A 347 -20.66 4.83 28.96
CA TRP A 347 -21.26 3.52 28.67
C TRP A 347 -22.57 3.31 29.44
N ASP A 348 -23.51 2.65 28.77
CA ASP A 348 -24.81 2.16 29.21
C ASP A 348 -25.32 1.28 28.07
N ILE A 349 -25.61 0.01 28.37
CA ILE A 349 -26.10 -0.95 27.37
C ILE A 349 -27.44 -0.54 26.75
N ASN A 350 -28.28 0.19 27.50
CA ASN A 350 -29.62 0.60 27.04
C ASN A 350 -29.60 1.90 26.24
N LYS A 351 -28.44 2.55 26.14
CA LYS A 351 -28.28 3.77 25.36
C LYS A 351 -28.01 3.40 23.91
N THR A 352 -28.77 3.99 23.00
CA THR A 352 -28.48 4.00 21.56
C THR A 352 -27.37 5.03 21.32
N TYR A 353 -26.23 4.59 20.80
CA TYR A 353 -25.08 5.44 20.48
C TYR A 353 -25.06 5.84 19.00
N GLY A 354 -25.59 4.99 18.12
CA GLY A 354 -25.78 5.28 16.70
C GLY A 354 -27.06 6.07 16.46
N ASN A 355 -27.13 6.79 15.33
CA ASN A 355 -28.40 7.36 14.84
C ASN A 355 -29.21 6.26 14.13
N ASN A 356 -29.67 5.25 14.85
CA ASN A 356 -30.38 4.12 14.21
C ASN A 356 -31.87 4.38 14.00
N THR A 357 -32.31 5.62 14.22
CA THR A 357 -33.70 6.04 14.04
C THR A 357 -33.96 6.72 12.70
N GLU A 358 -32.93 7.05 11.94
CA GLU A 358 -33.08 7.56 10.58
C GLU A 358 -32.64 6.47 9.63
N THR A 359 -33.58 5.62 9.19
CA THR A 359 -33.43 4.98 7.89
C THR A 359 -33.14 6.11 6.92
N LEU A 360 -31.90 6.24 6.44
CA LEU A 360 -31.58 7.20 5.40
C LEU A 360 -32.48 6.87 4.22
N THR A 361 -33.51 7.67 4.02
CA THR A 361 -34.35 7.56 2.84
C THR A 361 -33.53 8.09 1.67
N HIS A 362 -33.94 7.76 0.45
CA HIS A 362 -33.28 8.33 -0.75
C HIS A 362 -33.30 9.87 -0.76
N ASN A 363 -34.11 10.54 0.09
CA ASN A 363 -34.14 12.00 0.21
C ASN A 363 -33.08 12.54 1.18
N ASP A 364 -32.55 11.71 2.07
CA ASP A 364 -31.56 12.11 3.07
C ASP A 364 -30.15 12.01 2.52
N VAL A 365 -29.94 11.20 1.48
CA VAL A 365 -28.65 11.06 0.80
C VAL A 365 -28.55 12.03 -0.37
N LYS A 366 -27.61 12.97 -0.28
CA LYS A 366 -27.20 13.80 -1.42
C LYS A 366 -26.15 13.05 -2.23
N VAL A 367 -26.41 12.93 -3.53
CA VAL A 367 -25.48 12.37 -4.50
C VAL A 367 -24.90 13.50 -5.34
N VAL A 368 -23.58 13.62 -5.34
CA VAL A 368 -22.86 14.60 -6.14
C VAL A 368 -21.86 13.87 -7.03
N VAL A 369 -21.91 14.18 -8.33
CA VAL A 369 -20.98 13.64 -9.32
C VAL A 369 -20.09 14.77 -9.80
N GLY A 370 -18.78 14.56 -9.75
CA GLY A 370 -17.77 15.45 -10.33
C GLY A 370 -16.77 14.65 -11.16
N ASN A 371 -16.03 15.30 -12.04
CA ASN A 371 -14.99 14.61 -12.81
C ASN A 371 -13.80 14.19 -11.92
N THR A 372 -13.66 14.81 -10.75
CA THR A 372 -12.66 14.51 -9.72
C THR A 372 -13.27 14.56 -8.31
N PRO A 373 -12.62 13.97 -7.30
CA PRO A 373 -13.08 14.08 -5.91
C PRO A 373 -13.12 15.53 -5.42
N ALA A 374 -12.13 16.34 -5.82
CA ALA A 374 -12.05 17.75 -5.50
C ALA A 374 -13.25 18.53 -6.06
N GLU A 375 -13.66 18.24 -7.30
CA GLU A 375 -14.82 18.86 -7.92
C GLU A 375 -16.13 18.42 -7.25
N ALA A 376 -16.32 17.12 -7.00
CA ALA A 376 -17.51 16.62 -6.32
C ALA A 376 -17.67 17.24 -4.91
N LEU A 377 -16.58 17.34 -4.15
CA LEU A 377 -16.57 17.99 -2.84
C LEU A 377 -16.84 19.49 -2.94
N ALA A 378 -16.26 20.19 -3.92
CA ALA A 378 -16.51 21.61 -4.13
C ALA A 378 -17.98 21.89 -4.48
N VAL A 379 -18.58 21.08 -5.36
CA VAL A 379 -20.01 21.17 -5.70
C VAL A 379 -20.88 20.93 -4.47
N TYR A 380 -20.60 19.86 -3.71
CA TYR A 380 -21.34 19.54 -2.48
C TYR A 380 -21.27 20.69 -1.47
N THR A 381 -20.07 21.20 -1.21
CA THR A 381 -19.82 22.22 -0.20
C THR A 381 -20.44 23.55 -0.61
N ALA A 382 -20.27 23.96 -1.87
CA ALA A 382 -20.86 25.20 -2.37
C ALA A 382 -22.39 25.18 -2.33
N ASN A 383 -23.01 24.05 -2.70
CA ASN A 383 -24.48 23.92 -2.66
C ASN A 383 -25.04 23.74 -1.25
N THR A 384 -24.30 23.15 -0.31
CA THR A 384 -24.82 22.90 1.03
C THR A 384 -24.58 24.07 1.97
N TYR A 385 -23.41 24.71 1.89
CA TYR A 385 -22.96 25.69 2.88
C TYR A 385 -22.77 27.11 2.34
N ALA A 386 -22.66 27.28 1.02
CA ALA A 386 -22.37 28.59 0.41
C ALA A 386 -23.49 29.12 -0.50
N GLN A 387 -24.70 28.55 -0.44
CA GLN A 387 -25.83 29.06 -1.22
C GLN A 387 -26.15 30.51 -0.84
N GLY A 388 -26.19 31.39 -1.85
CA GLY A 388 -26.45 32.82 -1.68
C GLY A 388 -25.28 33.62 -1.08
N GLN A 389 -24.15 32.99 -0.77
CA GLN A 389 -22.94 33.66 -0.31
C GLN A 389 -22.11 34.14 -1.51
N GLN A 390 -21.39 35.25 -1.33
CA GLN A 390 -20.34 35.66 -2.26
C GLN A 390 -19.03 34.95 -1.90
N SER A 391 -18.19 34.72 -2.91
CA SER A 391 -16.81 34.24 -2.71
C SER A 391 -15.98 35.33 -2.00
N ASP A 392 -15.04 34.91 -1.16
CA ASP A 392 -14.09 35.84 -0.53
C ASP A 392 -13.11 36.41 -1.58
N ILE A 393 -12.86 35.66 -2.66
CA ILE A 393 -12.04 36.09 -3.79
C ILE A 393 -12.94 36.73 -4.87
N SER A 394 -12.86 38.05 -5.00
CA SER A 394 -13.57 38.78 -6.04
C SER A 394 -13.27 38.23 -7.44
N GLY A 395 -14.34 37.92 -8.18
CA GLY A 395 -14.30 37.36 -9.54
C GLY A 395 -14.49 35.85 -9.61
N LEU A 396 -14.67 35.16 -8.49
CA LEU A 396 -14.99 33.73 -8.42
C LEU A 396 -16.39 33.49 -7.84
N THR A 397 -16.95 32.33 -8.16
CA THR A 397 -18.07 31.73 -7.43
C THR A 397 -17.56 30.93 -6.21
N PRO A 398 -18.39 30.68 -5.17
CA PRO A 398 -17.99 29.83 -4.05
C PRO A 398 -17.50 28.43 -4.48
N PHE A 399 -18.11 27.88 -5.53
CA PHE A 399 -17.64 26.63 -6.14
C PHE A 399 -16.20 26.77 -6.67
N GLU A 400 -15.92 27.78 -7.50
CA GLU A 400 -14.59 27.98 -8.09
C GLU A 400 -13.51 28.24 -7.03
N GLU A 401 -13.84 28.97 -5.95
CA GLU A 401 -12.93 29.21 -4.84
C GLU A 401 -12.61 27.92 -4.05
N ILE A 402 -13.63 27.14 -3.68
CA ILE A 402 -13.44 25.86 -2.97
C ILE A 402 -12.68 24.89 -3.88
N ALA A 403 -13.00 24.83 -5.16
CA ALA A 403 -12.31 24.00 -6.14
C ALA A 403 -10.83 24.39 -6.27
N ALA A 404 -10.53 25.69 -6.37
CA ALA A 404 -9.16 26.21 -6.42
C ALA A 404 -8.35 25.87 -5.16
N LEU A 405 -8.99 25.89 -3.99
CA LEU A 405 -8.39 25.45 -2.73
C LEU A 405 -8.08 23.95 -2.76
N GLN A 406 -9.05 23.11 -3.14
CA GLN A 406 -8.90 21.65 -3.15
C GLN A 406 -7.80 21.16 -4.09
N ILE A 407 -7.62 21.81 -5.25
CA ILE A 407 -6.56 21.48 -6.21
C ILE A 407 -5.26 22.26 -5.96
N GLY A 408 -5.19 23.07 -4.89
CA GLY A 408 -3.96 23.73 -4.43
C GLY A 408 -3.47 24.90 -5.28
N ILE A 409 -4.34 25.56 -6.06
CA ILE A 409 -3.95 26.65 -6.98
C ILE A 409 -4.34 28.04 -6.46
N LEU A 410 -4.90 28.14 -5.26
CA LEU A 410 -5.50 29.38 -4.73
C LEU A 410 -4.53 30.58 -4.81
N ASP A 411 -3.26 30.38 -4.45
CA ASP A 411 -2.22 31.42 -4.50
C ASP A 411 -2.00 31.96 -5.92
N HIS A 412 -2.01 31.08 -6.92
CA HIS A 412 -1.84 31.45 -8.34
C HIS A 412 -3.08 32.16 -8.88
N VAL A 413 -4.26 31.73 -8.45
CA VAL A 413 -5.54 32.35 -8.83
C VAL A 413 -5.63 33.77 -8.28
N GLN A 414 -5.23 34.01 -7.03
CA GLN A 414 -5.28 35.35 -6.42
C GLN A 414 -4.44 36.39 -7.18
N GLN A 415 -3.31 35.96 -7.74
CA GLN A 415 -2.37 36.81 -8.46
C GLN A 415 -2.74 37.03 -9.94
N SER A 416 -3.70 36.24 -10.47
CA SER A 416 -4.11 36.30 -11.86
C SER A 416 -5.20 37.35 -12.11
N PRO A 417 -5.15 38.11 -13.22
CA PRO A 417 -6.25 38.96 -13.64
C PRO A 417 -7.47 38.15 -14.16
N ASP A 418 -7.25 36.95 -14.68
CA ASP A 418 -8.27 36.08 -15.29
C ASP A 418 -8.58 34.86 -14.41
N LYS A 419 -8.96 35.13 -13.15
CA LYS A 419 -9.12 34.11 -12.09
C LYS A 419 -10.04 32.96 -12.48
N ALA A 420 -11.26 33.26 -12.92
CA ALA A 420 -12.26 32.24 -13.26
C ALA A 420 -11.80 31.34 -14.42
N SER A 421 -11.14 31.92 -15.42
CA SER A 421 -10.58 31.17 -16.55
C SER A 421 -9.47 30.22 -16.11
N LEU A 422 -8.60 30.66 -15.20
CA LEU A 422 -7.52 29.84 -14.66
C LEU A 422 -8.05 28.65 -13.85
N VAL A 423 -9.07 28.89 -13.01
CA VAL A 423 -9.74 27.80 -12.26
C VAL A 423 -10.40 26.80 -13.21
N LYS A 424 -11.14 27.28 -14.22
CA LYS A 424 -11.78 26.40 -15.22
C LYS A 424 -10.76 25.56 -16.00
N GLN A 425 -9.63 26.16 -16.36
CA GLN A 425 -8.55 25.45 -17.05
C GLN A 425 -7.95 24.36 -16.16
N ALA A 426 -7.67 24.67 -14.88
CA ALA A 426 -7.12 23.70 -13.95
C ALA A 426 -8.10 22.56 -13.65
N LEU A 427 -9.39 22.86 -13.48
CA LEU A 427 -10.43 21.84 -13.32
C LEU A 427 -10.55 20.95 -14.55
N HIS A 428 -10.60 21.55 -15.74
CA HIS A 428 -10.61 20.81 -16.99
C HIS A 428 -9.39 19.90 -17.10
N GLN A 429 -8.18 20.40 -16.80
CA GLN A 429 -6.97 19.60 -16.81
C GLN A 429 -7.02 18.46 -15.79
N SER A 430 -7.60 18.68 -14.60
CA SER A 430 -7.73 17.65 -13.56
C SER A 430 -8.70 16.53 -13.93
N ALA A 431 -9.64 16.78 -14.84
CA ALA A 431 -10.58 15.79 -15.37
C ALA A 431 -9.95 14.81 -16.36
N PHE A 432 -8.65 14.96 -16.67
CA PHE A 432 -7.92 14.03 -17.52
C PHE A 432 -6.68 13.53 -16.80
N SER A 433 -6.49 12.21 -16.86
CA SER A 433 -5.23 11.60 -16.51
C SER A 433 -4.34 11.57 -17.74
N SER A 434 -3.03 11.74 -17.52
CA SER A 434 -2.06 11.55 -18.59
C SER A 434 -1.80 10.06 -18.75
N LEU A 435 -2.04 9.53 -19.94
CA LEU A 435 -1.50 8.24 -20.34
C LEU A 435 -0.03 8.45 -20.70
N ASP A 436 0.82 7.49 -20.33
CA ASP A 436 2.21 7.51 -20.77
C ASP A 436 2.24 7.47 -22.31
N GLY A 437 2.85 8.50 -22.92
CA GLY A 437 3.02 8.59 -24.37
C GLY A 437 4.36 7.99 -24.82
N GLY A 438 5.09 7.39 -23.89
CA GLY A 438 6.48 7.02 -24.04
C GLY A 438 7.39 8.23 -23.86
N HIS A 439 8.60 8.11 -24.40
CA HIS A 439 9.65 9.07 -24.20
C HIS A 439 10.17 9.63 -25.52
N ILE A 440 10.70 10.85 -25.45
CA ILE A 440 11.41 11.47 -26.56
C ILE A 440 12.73 12.04 -26.06
N TRP A 441 13.77 11.83 -26.86
CA TRP A 441 15.08 12.40 -26.65
C TRP A 441 15.13 13.81 -27.23
N GLN A 442 15.67 14.73 -26.42
CA GLN A 442 15.87 16.11 -26.78
C GLN A 442 17.31 16.54 -26.47
N VAL A 443 17.90 17.33 -27.37
CA VAL A 443 19.16 18.03 -27.10
C VAL A 443 18.81 19.40 -26.52
N VAL A 444 19.32 19.72 -25.33
CA VAL A 444 19.11 21.01 -24.66
C VAL A 444 20.43 21.70 -24.36
N ALA A 445 20.42 23.03 -24.32
CA ALA A 445 21.61 23.81 -23.95
C ALA A 445 21.83 23.79 -22.42
N LYS A 446 23.07 23.62 -21.98
CA LYS A 446 23.44 23.58 -20.55
C LYS A 446 23.32 24.95 -19.86
N ASP A 447 23.47 26.05 -20.61
CA ASP A 447 23.60 27.41 -20.05
C ASP A 447 22.29 28.20 -19.91
N ASN A 448 21.13 27.63 -20.27
CA ASN A 448 19.85 28.34 -20.12
C ASN A 448 19.12 27.88 -18.86
N THR A 449 18.97 28.79 -17.88
CA THR A 449 18.03 28.73 -16.75
C THR A 449 16.55 28.61 -17.19
N SER A 450 16.29 28.53 -18.50
CA SER A 450 14.99 28.35 -19.12
C SER A 450 15.12 27.39 -20.31
N GLY A 451 15.40 26.10 -20.06
CA GLY A 451 15.25 24.91 -20.93
C GLY A 451 15.07 25.02 -22.48
N GLY A 452 15.71 25.97 -23.15
CA GLY A 452 15.42 26.32 -24.54
C GLY A 452 16.06 25.37 -25.55
N LEU A 453 15.36 25.13 -26.66
CA LEU A 453 15.85 24.37 -27.81
C LEU A 453 17.08 25.08 -28.44
N PRO A 454 18.09 24.34 -28.94
CA PRO A 454 19.24 24.90 -29.63
C PRO A 454 18.84 25.69 -30.88
N ALA A 455 19.50 26.83 -31.14
CA ALA A 455 19.18 27.70 -32.28
C ALA A 455 19.50 27.07 -33.66
N SER A 456 20.46 26.15 -33.74
CA SER A 456 20.65 25.28 -34.92
C SER A 456 21.53 24.07 -34.55
N LEU A 457 21.03 22.85 -34.75
CA LEU A 457 21.83 21.63 -34.65
C LEU A 457 22.55 21.36 -35.99
N SER A 458 23.69 20.66 -35.95
CA SER A 458 24.31 20.15 -37.18
C SER A 458 23.40 19.12 -37.85
N SER A 459 23.49 18.98 -39.18
CA SER A 459 22.69 18.00 -39.91
C SER A 459 22.90 16.58 -39.41
N GLN A 460 24.14 16.21 -39.06
CA GLN A 460 24.48 14.90 -38.49
C GLN A 460 23.79 14.66 -37.14
N VAL A 461 23.83 15.63 -36.22
CA VAL A 461 23.18 15.51 -34.91
C VAL A 461 21.65 15.47 -35.06
N ALA A 462 21.08 16.26 -35.97
CA ALA A 462 19.64 16.25 -36.24
C ALA A 462 19.16 14.89 -36.80
N THR A 463 19.92 14.29 -37.73
CA THR A 463 19.61 12.96 -38.27
C THR A 463 19.69 11.88 -37.20
N LEU A 464 20.76 11.88 -36.39
CA LEU A 464 20.93 10.92 -35.30
C LEU A 464 19.85 11.08 -34.23
N LEU A 465 19.46 12.30 -33.89
CA LEU A 465 18.38 12.56 -32.93
C LEU A 465 17.03 12.06 -33.45
N ASN A 466 16.73 12.28 -34.73
CA ASN A 466 15.49 11.76 -35.33
C ASN A 466 15.47 10.24 -35.35
N GLN A 467 16.59 9.59 -35.73
CA GLN A 467 16.72 8.13 -35.68
C GLN A 467 16.56 7.60 -34.25
N LEU A 468 17.18 8.26 -33.28
CA LEU A 468 17.07 7.92 -31.86
C LEU A 468 15.61 7.96 -31.39
N ASN A 469 14.88 9.02 -31.76
CA ASN A 469 13.47 9.17 -31.40
C ASN A 469 12.56 8.14 -32.07
N GLN A 470 12.82 7.76 -33.33
CA GLN A 470 12.08 6.68 -33.99
C GLN A 470 12.32 5.33 -33.31
N GLN A 471 13.57 5.05 -32.92
CA GLN A 471 13.91 3.85 -32.18
C GLN A 471 13.28 3.85 -30.77
N GLN A 472 13.21 5.01 -30.11
CA GLN A 472 12.63 5.16 -28.77
C GLN A 472 11.12 4.88 -28.82
N GLN A 473 10.42 5.46 -29.78
CA GLN A 473 8.99 5.20 -30.01
C GLN A 473 8.71 3.72 -30.28
N ASN A 474 9.58 3.04 -31.05
CA ASN A 474 9.43 1.61 -31.28
C ASN A 474 9.67 0.78 -30.01
N TYR A 475 10.66 1.17 -29.20
CA TYR A 475 10.93 0.52 -27.92
C TYR A 475 9.76 0.67 -26.95
N ASP A 476 9.24 1.89 -26.77
CA ASP A 476 8.11 2.18 -25.89
C ASP A 476 6.87 1.40 -26.34
N LYS A 477 6.57 1.40 -27.65
CA LYS A 477 5.46 0.62 -28.22
C LYS A 477 5.58 -0.87 -27.93
N LEU A 478 6.76 -1.46 -28.08
CA LEU A 478 6.97 -2.89 -27.79
C LEU A 478 6.80 -3.18 -26.29
N LYS A 479 7.21 -2.25 -25.42
CA LYS A 479 6.99 -2.35 -23.97
C LYS A 479 5.50 -2.33 -23.64
N ASP A 480 4.74 -1.39 -24.20
CA ASP A 480 3.30 -1.29 -24.01
C ASP A 480 2.57 -2.54 -24.51
N GLN A 481 3.00 -3.09 -25.65
CA GLN A 481 2.46 -4.34 -26.20
C GLN A 481 2.73 -5.52 -25.27
N LEU A 482 3.95 -5.63 -24.74
CA LEU A 482 4.31 -6.67 -23.78
C LEU A 482 3.46 -6.57 -22.51
N ASP A 483 3.28 -5.36 -21.97
CA ASP A 483 2.48 -5.15 -20.76
C ASP A 483 0.99 -5.45 -21.00
N THR A 484 0.45 -5.01 -22.14
CA THR A 484 -0.93 -5.37 -22.59
C THR A 484 -1.09 -6.88 -22.71
N SER A 485 -0.11 -7.57 -23.31
CA SER A 485 -0.18 -9.02 -23.47
C SER A 485 -0.04 -9.78 -22.15
N ARG A 486 0.76 -9.27 -21.20
CA ARG A 486 0.84 -9.81 -19.83
C ARG A 486 -0.50 -9.66 -19.10
N GLU A 487 -1.16 -8.51 -19.24
CA GLU A 487 -2.51 -8.30 -18.70
C GLU A 487 -3.52 -9.26 -19.32
N GLN A 488 -3.50 -9.42 -20.65
CA GLN A 488 -4.37 -10.38 -21.35
C GLN A 488 -4.11 -11.81 -20.87
N HIS A 489 -2.85 -12.22 -20.74
CA HIS A 489 -2.50 -13.55 -20.28
C HIS A 489 -2.95 -13.80 -18.84
N PHE A 490 -2.83 -12.80 -17.96
CA PHE A 490 -3.37 -12.87 -16.62
C PHE A 490 -4.90 -13.02 -16.62
N ALA A 491 -5.60 -12.25 -17.46
CA ALA A 491 -7.05 -12.35 -17.61
C ALA A 491 -7.48 -13.72 -18.17
N ASP A 492 -6.79 -14.24 -19.19
CA ASP A 492 -7.03 -15.55 -19.77
C ASP A 492 -6.82 -16.67 -18.74
N TRP A 493 -5.78 -16.55 -17.90
CA TRP A 493 -5.54 -17.46 -16.78
C TRP A 493 -6.65 -17.41 -15.73
N CYS A 494 -7.13 -16.21 -15.37
CA CYS A 494 -8.25 -16.06 -14.45
C CYS A 494 -9.53 -16.69 -15.01
N LEU A 495 -9.83 -16.46 -16.30
CA LEU A 495 -10.97 -17.06 -16.98
C LEU A 495 -10.85 -18.59 -17.03
N PHE A 496 -9.66 -19.11 -17.33
CA PHE A 496 -9.38 -20.54 -17.30
C PHE A 496 -9.68 -21.15 -15.93
N LEU A 497 -9.20 -20.53 -14.85
CA LEU A 497 -9.45 -20.99 -13.48
C LEU A 497 -10.95 -20.92 -13.14
N SER A 498 -11.64 -19.81 -13.42
CA SER A 498 -13.09 -19.70 -13.23
C SER A 498 -13.83 -20.86 -13.90
N TRP A 499 -13.48 -21.16 -15.15
CA TRP A 499 -14.16 -22.18 -15.92
C TRP A 499 -13.83 -23.59 -15.40
N MET A 500 -12.57 -23.89 -15.12
CA MET A 500 -12.14 -25.17 -14.52
C MET A 500 -12.95 -25.54 -13.27
N HIS A 501 -13.35 -24.55 -12.47
CA HIS A 501 -14.08 -24.75 -11.22
C HIS A 501 -15.59 -24.51 -11.31
N SER A 502 -16.11 -23.95 -12.41
CA SER A 502 -17.55 -23.68 -12.59
C SER A 502 -18.42 -24.94 -12.74
N GLY A 503 -17.83 -26.10 -13.07
CA GLY A 503 -18.56 -27.33 -13.36
C GLY A 503 -19.30 -27.33 -14.71
N ASP A 504 -19.33 -26.21 -15.42
CA ASP A 504 -19.96 -26.07 -16.74
C ASP A 504 -19.07 -26.67 -17.83
N GLN A 505 -19.53 -27.77 -18.43
CA GLN A 505 -18.92 -28.37 -19.62
C GLN A 505 -19.41 -27.57 -20.85
N ASN A 506 -18.53 -26.84 -21.52
CA ASN A 506 -18.83 -26.29 -22.84
C ASN A 506 -18.46 -27.30 -23.91
N ASP A 507 -19.37 -27.56 -24.86
CA ASP A 507 -19.14 -28.50 -25.96
C ASP A 507 -18.18 -27.94 -27.05
N ALA A 508 -17.89 -26.63 -27.03
CA ALA A 508 -17.13 -25.96 -28.10
C ALA A 508 -15.60 -25.99 -27.94
N TYR A 509 -15.09 -25.99 -26.70
CA TYR A 509 -13.65 -26.01 -26.40
C TYR A 509 -13.37 -26.80 -25.14
N THR A 510 -12.30 -27.59 -25.13
CA THR A 510 -11.84 -28.29 -23.92
C THR A 510 -10.96 -27.37 -23.07
N LEU A 511 -10.88 -27.63 -21.76
CA LEU A 511 -9.91 -26.97 -20.87
C LEU A 511 -8.47 -27.10 -21.38
N TRP A 512 -8.17 -28.17 -22.11
CA TRP A 512 -6.85 -28.41 -22.69
C TRP A 512 -6.56 -27.48 -23.87
N ASP A 513 -7.56 -27.17 -24.71
CA ASP A 513 -7.42 -26.21 -25.83
C ASP A 513 -7.09 -24.79 -25.34
N ILE A 514 -7.70 -24.40 -24.21
CA ILE A 514 -7.46 -23.09 -23.57
C ILE A 514 -6.07 -23.06 -22.93
N MET A 515 -5.69 -24.13 -22.22
CA MET A 515 -4.35 -24.26 -21.64
C MET A 515 -3.27 -24.22 -22.72
N ASP A 516 -3.47 -24.91 -23.85
CA ASP A 516 -2.54 -24.91 -24.98
C ASP A 516 -2.45 -23.52 -25.64
N TYR A 517 -3.57 -22.79 -25.74
CA TYR A 517 -3.56 -21.40 -26.19
C TYR A 517 -2.78 -20.47 -25.24
N ILE A 518 -3.02 -20.57 -23.93
CA ILE A 518 -2.31 -19.78 -22.91
C ILE A 518 -0.81 -20.12 -22.92
N GLN A 519 -0.45 -21.41 -22.98
CA GLN A 519 0.95 -21.84 -22.99
C GLN A 519 1.65 -21.52 -24.32
N GLY A 520 0.95 -21.62 -25.45
CA GLY A 520 1.47 -21.31 -26.78
C GLY A 520 1.66 -19.81 -27.05
N THR A 521 1.02 -18.95 -26.25
CA THR A 521 1.18 -17.49 -26.28
C THR A 521 2.21 -16.98 -25.27
N LEU A 522 2.85 -17.85 -24.46
CA LEU A 522 3.98 -17.46 -23.62
C LEU A 522 5.10 -16.84 -24.47
N PHE A 523 5.78 -15.83 -23.91
CA PHE A 523 6.34 -14.65 -24.61
C PHE A 523 7.86 -14.64 -24.92
N PRO A 524 8.53 -15.69 -25.44
CA PRO A 524 9.96 -15.59 -25.68
C PRO A 524 10.34 -14.66 -26.85
N GLY A 525 9.41 -14.27 -27.72
CA GLY A 525 9.67 -13.45 -28.90
C GLY A 525 9.77 -11.93 -28.64
N ASP A 526 8.93 -11.40 -27.74
CA ASP A 526 8.82 -9.95 -27.55
C ASP A 526 9.95 -9.41 -26.65
N GLU A 527 10.37 -10.15 -25.63
CA GLU A 527 11.46 -9.74 -24.74
C GLU A 527 12.80 -9.63 -25.49
N GLN A 528 13.12 -10.59 -26.38
CA GLN A 528 14.32 -10.53 -27.22
C GLN A 528 14.27 -9.36 -28.20
N THR A 529 13.10 -9.10 -28.79
CA THR A 529 12.90 -7.98 -29.72
C THR A 529 13.08 -6.63 -29.01
N ILE A 530 12.54 -6.49 -27.80
CA ILE A 530 12.74 -5.33 -26.92
C ILE A 530 14.23 -5.14 -26.62
N GLY A 531 14.94 -6.20 -26.20
CA GLY A 531 16.36 -6.13 -25.90
C GLY A 531 17.23 -5.76 -27.11
N SER A 532 16.88 -6.25 -28.29
CA SER A 532 17.55 -5.86 -29.54
C SER A 532 17.32 -4.39 -29.91
N THR A 533 16.09 -3.89 -29.73
CA THR A 533 15.72 -2.48 -29.98
C THR A 533 16.43 -1.55 -29.00
N TRP A 534 16.52 -1.96 -27.72
CA TRP A 534 17.28 -1.24 -26.71
C TRP A 534 18.78 -1.17 -27.06
N SER A 535 19.37 -2.27 -27.53
CA SER A 535 20.77 -2.28 -27.97
C SER A 535 21.02 -1.34 -29.16
N GLN A 536 20.04 -1.21 -30.07
CA GLN A 536 20.11 -0.25 -31.18
C GLN A 536 20.01 1.20 -30.67
N LEU A 537 19.12 1.48 -29.72
CA LEU A 537 19.00 2.77 -29.04
C LEU A 537 20.33 3.20 -28.43
N LEU A 538 20.97 2.32 -27.65
CA LEU A 538 22.25 2.58 -27.00
C LEU A 538 23.36 2.93 -28.01
N ASN A 539 23.42 2.21 -29.13
CA ASN A 539 24.38 2.51 -30.20
C ASN A 539 24.14 3.92 -30.79
N THR A 540 22.88 4.28 -31.05
CA THR A 540 22.55 5.61 -31.59
C THR A 540 22.83 6.72 -30.57
N ILE A 541 22.54 6.50 -29.28
CA ILE A 541 22.89 7.43 -28.18
C ILE A 541 24.40 7.68 -28.17
N THR A 542 25.20 6.62 -28.23
CA THR A 542 26.67 6.70 -28.23
C THR A 542 27.19 7.51 -29.43
N GLN A 543 26.64 7.26 -30.62
CA GLN A 543 26.99 8.00 -31.83
C GLN A 543 26.60 9.48 -31.74
N LEU A 544 25.41 9.77 -31.19
CA LEU A 544 24.91 11.13 -31.02
C LEU A 544 25.80 11.91 -30.06
N LEU A 545 26.14 11.34 -28.91
CA LEU A 545 26.96 11.99 -27.90
C LEU A 545 28.40 12.22 -28.36
N THR A 546 28.92 11.35 -29.22
CA THR A 546 30.22 11.56 -29.88
C THR A 546 30.17 12.73 -30.88
N ALA A 547 29.05 12.92 -31.57
CA ALA A 547 28.84 13.99 -32.52
C ALA A 547 28.41 15.33 -31.87
N LEU A 548 27.97 15.31 -30.62
CA LEU A 548 27.45 16.45 -29.88
C LEU A 548 28.58 17.18 -29.13
N ASP A 549 28.57 18.52 -29.15
CA ASP A 549 29.42 19.33 -28.25
C ASP A 549 28.85 19.25 -26.82
N THR A 550 29.26 18.21 -26.09
CA THR A 550 28.79 17.90 -24.74
C THR A 550 29.19 18.95 -23.70
N ASN A 551 30.05 19.92 -24.03
CA ASN A 551 30.32 21.06 -23.16
C ASN A 551 29.20 22.10 -23.21
N LYS A 552 28.49 22.21 -24.34
CA LYS A 552 27.41 23.20 -24.54
C LYS A 552 26.03 22.61 -24.43
N TYR A 553 25.89 21.34 -24.79
CA TYR A 553 24.60 20.67 -24.90
C TYR A 553 24.58 19.38 -24.07
N GLU A 554 23.39 18.99 -23.67
CA GLU A 554 23.13 17.70 -23.05
C GLU A 554 21.94 17.01 -23.73
N LEU A 555 22.01 15.69 -23.78
CA LEU A 555 20.93 14.85 -24.27
C LEU A 555 20.04 14.48 -23.08
N LYS A 556 18.76 14.81 -23.14
CA LYS A 556 17.77 14.47 -22.12
C LYS A 556 16.69 13.56 -22.68
N LEU A 557 16.34 12.55 -21.91
CA LEU A 557 15.10 11.81 -22.08
C LEU A 557 14.00 12.58 -21.36
N ILE A 558 12.95 12.95 -22.08
CA ILE A 558 11.77 13.61 -21.51
C ILE A 558 10.53 12.81 -21.88
N ALA A 559 9.44 13.00 -21.13
CA ALA A 559 8.15 12.44 -21.49
C ALA A 559 7.73 12.97 -22.87
N ALA A 560 7.28 12.06 -23.75
CA ALA A 560 6.68 12.43 -25.02
C ALA A 560 5.37 13.22 -24.79
N PRO A 561 4.83 13.89 -25.83
CA PRO A 561 3.51 14.52 -25.73
C PRO A 561 2.49 13.51 -25.20
N ARG A 562 1.87 13.87 -24.07
CA ARG A 562 0.93 13.01 -23.35
C ARG A 562 -0.32 12.78 -24.18
N TYR A 563 -0.78 11.54 -24.21
CA TYR A 563 -2.18 11.28 -24.51
C TYR A 563 -3.00 11.54 -23.24
N TRP A 564 -4.23 11.99 -23.44
CA TRP A 564 -5.12 12.33 -22.33
C TRP A 564 -6.32 11.41 -22.40
N GLN A 565 -6.62 10.75 -21.29
CA GLN A 565 -7.85 10.01 -21.12
C GLN A 565 -8.66 10.67 -19.99
N PRO A 566 -10.00 10.72 -20.09
CA PRO A 566 -10.83 11.18 -18.99
C PRO A 566 -10.51 10.41 -17.71
N THR A 567 -10.51 11.08 -16.56
CA THR A 567 -10.52 10.38 -15.28
C THR A 567 -11.88 9.76 -15.04
N GLU A 568 -11.91 8.64 -14.31
CA GLU A 568 -13.16 8.10 -13.81
C GLU A 568 -13.87 9.16 -12.94
N PRO A 569 -15.17 9.40 -13.14
CA PRO A 569 -15.90 10.38 -12.35
C PRO A 569 -15.97 9.92 -10.90
N SER A 570 -16.02 10.89 -9.99
CA SER A 570 -16.15 10.65 -8.57
C SER A 570 -17.58 10.88 -8.11
N VAL A 571 -18.11 9.90 -7.38
CA VAL A 571 -19.42 10.00 -6.72
C VAL A 571 -19.18 10.27 -5.24
N LEU A 572 -19.64 11.42 -4.77
CA LEU A 572 -19.69 11.77 -3.35
C LEU A 572 -21.11 11.50 -2.84
N LEU A 573 -21.19 10.72 -1.77
CA LEU A 573 -22.40 10.49 -1.00
C LEU A 573 -22.27 11.22 0.34
N SER A 574 -23.30 11.98 0.71
CA SER A 574 -23.42 12.58 2.04
C SER A 574 -24.83 12.40 2.52
N SER A 575 -24.98 11.89 3.74
CA SER A 575 -26.18 12.03 4.56
C SER A 575 -26.13 13.28 5.42
#